data_AF-A0AA42AUI3-F1
#
_entry.id   AF-A0AA42AUI3-F1
#
_cell.length_a   1.000
_cell.length_b   1.000
_cell.length_c   1.000
_cell.angle_alpha   90.00
_cell.angle_beta   90.00
_cell.angle_gamma   90.00
#
_symmetry.space_group_name_H-M   'P 1'
#
loop_
_entity.id
_entity.type
_entity.pdbx_description
1 polymer ?
#
loop_
_entity_poly.entity_id
_entity_poly.type
_entity_poly.pdbx_seq_one_letter_code
_entity_poly.pdbx_strand_id
1 'polypeptide(L)' 'MAGGKVTSIAFLIMFIVVCSDISSTVNAIQCCHDNSIGSCLTGSANDNDRCNSLCANCPSGKGGACKLLKSGKHVCHCAC' A
#
# COMPACT_ATOMS: atom_id res chain seq x y z
N MET A 1 -20.11 19.21 -41.14
CA MET A 1 -19.82 19.35 -39.70
C MET A 1 -19.85 17.96 -39.06
N ALA A 2 -18.76 17.19 -39.16
CA ALA A 2 -18.74 15.78 -38.74
C ALA A 2 -17.36 15.32 -38.22
N GLY A 3 -16.60 16.21 -37.56
CA GLY A 3 -15.23 15.92 -37.11
C GLY A 3 -15.02 15.92 -35.58
N GLY A 4 -16.04 16.25 -34.78
CA GLY A 4 -15.85 16.53 -33.33
C GLY A 4 -16.12 15.37 -32.37
N LYS A 5 -16.54 14.20 -32.86
CA LYS A 5 -17.01 13.09 -31.99
C LYS A 5 -15.91 12.08 -31.63
N VAL A 6 -14.93 11.90 -32.53
CA VAL A 6 -13.89 10.88 -32.39
C VAL A 6 -12.76 11.34 -31.47
N THR A 7 -12.49 12.65 -31.42
CA THR A 7 -11.46 13.24 -30.56
C THR A 7 -11.82 13.13 -29.07
N SER A 8 -13.09 13.32 -28.70
CA SER A 8 -13.52 13.31 -27.29
C SER A 8 -13.35 11.95 -26.61
N ILE A 9 -13.56 10.86 -27.37
CA ILE A 9 -13.42 9.49 -26.84
C ILE A 9 -11.95 9.15 -26.61
N ALA A 10 -11.08 9.55 -27.53
CA ALA A 10 -9.63 9.33 -27.40
C ALA A 10 -9.04 10.05 -26.17
N PHE A 11 -9.48 11.29 -25.89
CA PHE A 11 -9.05 12.02 -24.69
C PHE A 11 -9.55 11.35 -23.40
N LEU A 12 -10.77 10.83 -23.36
CA LEU A 12 -11.29 10.10 -22.19
C LEU A 12 -10.49 8.83 -21.91
N ILE A 13 -10.14 8.06 -22.94
CA ILE A 13 -9.34 6.83 -22.79
C ILE A 13 -7.94 7.17 -22.26
N MET A 14 -7.30 8.21 -22.81
CA MET A 14 -5.98 8.66 -22.33
C MET A 14 -6.02 9.10 -20.86
N PHE A 15 -7.08 9.79 -20.43
CA PHE A 15 -7.24 10.23 -19.04
C PHE A 15 -7.41 9.05 -18.07
N ILE A 16 -8.14 8.00 -18.46
CA ILE A 16 -8.35 6.80 -17.63
C ILE A 16 -7.04 6.01 -17.45
N VAL A 17 -6.23 5.88 -18.49
CA VAL A 17 -4.92 5.20 -18.40
C VAL A 17 -4.04 5.95 -17.39
N VAL A 18 -3.89 7.27 -17.54
CA VAL A 18 -3.10 8.11 -16.62
C VAL A 18 -3.61 8.06 -15.17
N CYS A 19 -4.92 8.03 -14.95
CA CYS A 19 -5.48 7.90 -13.59
C CYS A 19 -5.28 6.52 -12.98
N SER A 20 -5.14 5.46 -13.79
CA SER A 20 -4.91 4.10 -13.31
C SER A 20 -3.50 3.94 -12.74
N ASP A 21 -2.51 4.61 -13.32
CA ASP A 21 -1.11 4.57 -12.83
C ASP A 21 -0.95 5.22 -11.44
N ILE A 22 -1.79 6.21 -11.11
CA ILE A 22 -1.72 6.99 -9.86
C ILE A 22 -2.23 6.20 -8.64
N SER A 23 -3.07 5.17 -8.83
CA SER A 23 -3.57 4.33 -7.71
C SER A 23 -2.49 3.46 -7.06
N SER A 24 -1.27 3.43 -7.62
CA SER A 24 -0.15 2.61 -7.15
C SER A 24 0.64 3.23 -5.98
N THR A 25 0.18 4.35 -5.42
CA THR A 25 0.81 4.98 -4.24
C THR A 25 0.17 4.56 -2.91
N VAL A 26 -0.56 3.44 -2.89
CA VAL A 26 -0.73 2.68 -1.65
C VAL A 26 0.59 2.00 -1.36
N ASN A 27 1.29 2.45 -0.32
CA ASN A 27 2.60 1.96 0.10
C ASN A 27 2.62 0.41 0.06
N ALA A 28 3.19 -0.17 -1.00
CA ALA A 28 3.04 -1.59 -1.29
C ALA A 28 3.71 -2.38 -0.16
N ILE A 29 2.91 -3.12 0.60
CA ILE A 29 3.41 -3.92 1.72
C ILE A 29 4.36 -4.98 1.15
N GLN A 30 5.63 -4.89 1.52
CA GLN A 30 6.63 -5.89 1.20
C GLN A 30 6.61 -6.99 2.24
N CYS A 31 6.26 -8.20 1.81
CA CYS A 31 6.29 -9.38 2.65
C CYS A 31 7.73 -9.71 3.07
N CYS A 32 7.89 -10.20 4.29
CA CYS A 32 9.19 -10.58 4.86
C CYS A 32 10.16 -9.39 4.94
N HIS A 33 9.61 -8.17 5.07
CA HIS A 33 10.35 -6.92 5.15
C HIS A 33 9.72 -5.96 6.16
N ASP A 34 10.52 -4.97 6.58
CA ASP A 34 10.06 -3.84 7.39
C ASP A 34 9.35 -2.80 6.50
N ASN A 35 8.09 -2.49 6.83
CA ASN A 35 7.22 -1.57 6.11
C ASN A 35 6.92 -0.32 6.95
N SER A 36 6.98 0.85 6.31
CA SER A 36 6.57 2.10 6.96
C SER A 36 5.08 2.33 6.74
N ILE A 37 4.23 1.99 7.71
CA ILE A 37 2.76 2.12 7.60
C ILE A 37 2.20 3.36 8.32
N GLY A 38 3.07 4.30 8.71
CA GLY A 38 2.73 5.45 9.54
C GLY A 38 2.86 5.13 11.03
N SER A 39 1.77 5.28 11.78
CA SER A 39 1.75 4.86 13.20
C SER A 39 1.80 3.34 13.31
N CYS A 40 2.80 2.86 14.04
CA CYS A 40 2.99 1.45 14.36
C CYS A 40 3.59 1.33 15.76
N LEU A 41 2.85 1.76 16.79
CA LEU A 41 3.38 1.82 18.15
C LEU A 41 3.62 0.41 18.70
N THR A 42 4.85 0.16 19.14
CA THR A 42 5.21 -1.11 19.78
C THR A 42 4.38 -1.29 21.06
N GLY A 43 3.59 -2.35 21.15
CA GLY A 43 2.71 -2.63 22.29
C GLY A 43 1.27 -2.11 22.15
N SER A 44 0.93 -1.39 21.08
CA SER A 44 -0.45 -1.03 20.76
C SER A 44 -1.13 -2.18 20.04
N ALA A 45 -2.17 -2.77 20.66
CA ALA A 45 -2.93 -3.86 20.05
C ALA A 45 -3.55 -3.45 18.71
N ASN A 46 -4.10 -2.23 18.63
CA ASN A 46 -4.75 -1.72 17.43
C ASN A 46 -3.76 -1.52 16.26
N ASP A 47 -2.55 -1.04 16.53
CA ASP A 47 -1.52 -0.88 15.50
C ASP A 47 -0.95 -2.23 15.05
N ASN A 48 -0.81 -3.18 15.99
CA ASN A 48 -0.45 -4.55 15.65
C ASN A 48 -1.51 -5.21 14.77
N ASP A 49 -2.80 -5.09 15.08
CA ASP A 49 -3.88 -5.65 14.25
C ASP A 49 -3.89 -5.06 12.84
N ARG A 50 -3.64 -3.75 12.72
CA ARG A 50 -3.49 -3.10 11.41
C ARG A 50 -2.28 -3.64 10.65
N CYS A 51 -1.12 -3.73 11.29
CA CYS A 51 0.07 -4.32 10.69
C CYS A 51 -0.17 -5.77 10.27
N ASN A 52 -0.81 -6.56 11.13
CA ASN A 52 -1.17 -7.95 10.86
C ASN A 52 -2.10 -8.08 9.66
N SER A 53 -3.15 -7.24 9.59
CA SER A 53 -4.10 -7.21 8.47
C SER A 53 -3.43 -6.81 7.15
N LEU A 54 -2.47 -5.89 7.21
CA LEU A 54 -1.68 -5.47 6.03
C LEU A 54 -0.78 -6.61 5.53
N CYS A 55 -0.16 -7.35 6.45
CA CYS A 55 0.67 -8.51 6.14
C CYS A 55 -0.14 -9.79 5.89
N ALA A 56 -1.47 -9.79 6.07
CA ALA A 56 -2.32 -10.97 5.86
C ALA A 56 -2.32 -11.44 4.39
N ASN A 57 -2.06 -10.53 3.45
CA ASN A 57 -1.91 -10.84 2.03
C ASN A 57 -0.56 -11.48 1.68
N CYS A 58 0.34 -11.65 2.65
CA CYS A 58 1.62 -12.30 2.43
C CYS A 58 1.47 -13.82 2.32
N PRO A 59 2.21 -14.47 1.40
CA PRO A 59 2.07 -15.89 1.14
C PRO A 59 2.37 -16.77 2.37
N SER A 60 3.17 -16.27 3.32
CA SER A 60 3.50 -16.97 4.55
C SER A 60 2.35 -17.06 5.56
N GLY A 61 1.31 -16.21 5.44
CA GLY A 61 0.14 -16.22 6.33
C GLY A 61 0.42 -15.97 7.82
N LYS A 62 1.67 -15.67 8.19
CA LYS A 62 2.11 -15.42 9.57
C LYS A 62 1.76 -14.02 10.07
N GLY A 63 1.30 -13.15 9.18
CA GLY A 63 0.91 -11.79 9.54
C GLY A 63 2.12 -10.89 9.82
N GLY A 64 1.92 -9.90 10.69
CA GLY A 64 2.95 -8.91 10.98
C GLY A 64 2.74 -8.20 12.32
N ALA A 65 3.81 -7.60 12.82
CA ALA A 65 3.81 -6.87 14.08
C ALA A 65 4.63 -5.58 14.01
N CYS A 66 4.23 -4.60 14.80
CA CYS A 66 4.98 -3.37 14.99
C CYS A 66 6.29 -3.63 15.73
N LYS A 67 7.37 -3.07 15.19
CA LYS A 67 8.74 -3.22 15.66
C LYS A 67 9.40 -1.84 15.76
N LEU A 68 10.12 -1.62 16.85
CA LEU A 68 11.00 -0.46 17.00
C LEU A 68 12.38 -0.78 16.41
N LEU A 69 12.80 0.01 15.42
CA LEU A 69 14.16 -0.05 14.89
C LEU A 69 15.14 0.65 15.84
N LYS A 70 16.42 0.28 15.76
CA LYS A 70 17.51 0.92 16.52
C LYS A 70 17.58 2.44 16.32
N SER A 71 17.10 2.91 15.16
CA SER A 71 17.02 4.33 14.80
C SER A 71 15.90 5.09 15.53
N GLY A 72 15.11 4.44 16.39
CA GLY A 72 13.95 5.03 17.06
C GLY A 72 12.68 5.05 16.22
N LYS A 73 12.72 4.54 14.98
CA LYS A 73 11.57 4.52 14.06
C LYS A 73 10.73 3.26 14.27
N HIS A 74 9.43 3.46 14.41
CA HIS A 74 8.44 2.39 14.39
C HIS A 74 8.12 1.94 12.97
N VAL A 75 8.14 0.63 12.73
CA VAL A 75 7.83 0.01 11.43
C VAL A 75 6.96 -1.23 11.64
N CYS A 76 6.18 -1.60 10.64
CA CYS A 76 5.44 -2.84 10.59
C CYS A 76 6.31 -3.93 9.96
N HIS A 77 6.67 -4.95 10.72
CA HIS A 77 7.44 -6.08 10.23
C HIS A 77 6.50 -7.23 9.84
N CYS A 78 6.45 -7.57 8.55
CA CYS A 78 5.70 -8.74 8.08
C CYS A 78 6.56 -10.00 8.23
N ALA A 79 6.03 -11.04 8.89
CA ALA A 79 6.75 -12.27 9.15
C ALA A 79 6.75 -13.22 7.93
N CYS A 80 7.90 -13.87 7.72
CA CYS A 80 8.06 -15.10 6.95
C CYS A 80 8.22 -16.27 7.94
#